data_AF-A0A7S3XIP0-F1
#
_entry.id   AF-A0A7S3XIP0-F1
#
_cell.length_a   1.000
_cell.length_b   1.000
_cell.length_c   1.000
_cell.angle_alpha   90.00
_cell.angle_beta   90.00
_cell.angle_gamma   90.00
#
_symmetry.space_group_name_H-M   'P 1'
#
loop_
_entity.id
_entity.type
_entity.pdbx_description
1 polymer ?
#
loop_
_entity_poly.entity_id
_entity_poly.type
_entity_poly.pdbx_seq_one_letter_code
_entity_poly.pdbx_strand_id
1 'polypeptide(L)'
;MESADEDEGWASVSREEWLRKLDSADLFESDIHNVVLNYLAVQGFQGAAEAFAAEAQLQPEVPLDSVGRRAAIRQSVLAGDVQEAISILQALDGTILLSFPEVHFRLRQQQLCKIIADVWPR
;
A
#
# COMPACT_ATOMS: atom_id res chain seq x y z
N MET A 1 -30.70 35.32 4.79
CA MET A 1 -31.24 35.04 3.45
C MET A 1 -30.34 33.97 2.91
N GLU A 2 -30.81 32.75 3.10
CA GLU A 2 -30.08 31.48 3.04
C GLU A 2 -30.24 30.85 1.67
N SER A 3 -29.22 30.05 1.31
CA SER A 3 -29.21 28.94 0.36
C SER A 3 -29.62 29.17 -1.09
N ALA A 4 -28.62 29.00 -1.97
CA ALA A 4 -28.55 27.87 -2.90
C ALA A 4 -27.10 27.87 -3.40
N ASP A 5 -26.15 27.26 -2.68
CA ASP A 5 -25.85 25.82 -2.83
C ASP A 5 -26.26 25.34 -4.23
N GLU A 6 -25.44 25.76 -5.20
CA GLU A 6 -25.42 25.17 -6.53
C GLU A 6 -25.04 23.70 -6.35
N ASP A 7 -26.07 22.85 -6.36
CA ASP A 7 -25.95 21.42 -6.56
C ASP A 7 -25.10 21.19 -7.82
N GLU A 8 -23.80 20.94 -7.64
CA GLU A 8 -22.96 20.22 -8.60
C GLU A 8 -23.45 18.77 -8.66
N GLY A 9 -24.69 18.60 -9.12
CA GLY A 9 -25.23 17.32 -9.50
C GLY A 9 -24.34 16.77 -10.61
N TRP A 10 -23.75 15.60 -10.36
CA TRP A 10 -23.02 14.83 -11.35
C TRP A 10 -23.77 14.90 -12.69
N ALA A 11 -23.27 15.67 -13.65
CA ALA A 11 -23.95 15.80 -14.93
C ALA A 11 -24.04 14.40 -15.54
N SER A 12 -25.24 13.96 -15.91
CA SER A 12 -25.43 12.66 -16.56
C SER A 12 -24.81 12.73 -17.97
N VAL A 13 -23.55 12.34 -18.09
CA VAL A 13 -22.83 12.28 -19.37
C VAL A 13 -23.48 11.20 -20.24
N SER A 14 -23.84 11.54 -21.48
CA SER A 14 -24.39 10.55 -22.41
C SER A 14 -23.32 9.52 -22.78
N ARG A 15 -23.76 8.32 -23.19
CA ARG A 15 -22.82 7.26 -23.61
C ARG A 15 -21.91 7.74 -24.75
N GLU A 16 -22.45 8.47 -25.72
CA GLU A 16 -21.66 9.00 -26.84
C GLU A 16 -20.61 10.01 -26.39
N GLU A 17 -20.97 10.91 -25.47
CA GLU A 17 -20.04 11.90 -24.95
C GLU A 17 -18.93 11.25 -24.10
N TRP A 18 -19.27 10.22 -23.31
CA TRP A 18 -18.29 9.46 -22.53
C TRP A 18 -17.31 8.72 -23.44
N LEU A 19 -17.80 8.05 -24.50
CA LEU A 19 -16.94 7.36 -25.47
C LEU A 19 -16.01 8.34 -26.20
N ARG A 20 -16.49 9.53 -26.58
CA ARG A 20 -15.65 10.57 -27.18
C ARG A 20 -14.54 11.05 -26.24
N LYS A 21 -14.86 11.19 -24.94
CA LYS A 21 -13.88 11.56 -23.91
C LYS A 21 -12.85 10.44 -23.69
N LEU A 22 -13.29 9.18 -23.70
CA LEU A 22 -12.40 8.02 -23.60
C LEU A 22 -11.46 7.92 -24.80
N ASP A 23 -11.96 8.13 -26.01
CA ASP A 23 -11.17 8.08 -27.26
C ASP A 23 -10.14 9.22 -27.33
N SER A 24 -10.41 10.35 -26.65
CA SER A 24 -9.45 11.45 -26.52
C SER A 24 -8.38 11.23 -25.44
N ALA A 25 -8.49 10.18 -24.63
CA ALA A 25 -7.51 9.87 -23.60
C ALA A 25 -6.39 9.01 -24.19
N ASP A 26 -5.16 9.55 -24.18
CA ASP A 26 -3.96 8.79 -24.55
C ASP A 26 -3.62 7.81 -23.42
N LEU A 27 -4.13 6.58 -23.53
CA LEU A 27 -3.82 5.49 -22.61
C LEU A 27 -3.01 4.42 -23.34
N PHE A 28 -1.83 4.12 -22.81
CA PHE A 28 -1.00 3.05 -23.32
C PHE A 28 -1.17 1.79 -22.47
N GLU A 29 -1.04 0.63 -23.09
CA GLU A 29 -1.06 -0.67 -22.39
C GLU A 29 -0.02 -0.72 -21.26
N SER A 30 1.14 -0.07 -21.46
CA SER A 30 2.17 0.08 -20.43
C SER A 30 1.69 0.80 -19.18
N ASP A 31 0.78 1.77 -19.30
CA ASP A 31 0.26 2.52 -18.16
C ASP A 31 -0.57 1.59 -17.26
N ILE A 32 -1.39 0.73 -17.89
CA ILE A 32 -2.17 -0.28 -17.18
C ILE A 32 -1.24 -1.29 -16.51
N HIS A 33 -0.23 -1.78 -17.24
CA HIS A 33 0.73 -2.72 -16.68
C HIS A 33 1.48 -2.13 -15.47
N ASN A 34 1.90 -0.86 -15.54
CA ASN A 34 2.55 -0.18 -14.42
C ASN A 34 1.63 -0.06 -13.20
N VAL A 35 0.36 0.29 -13.39
CA VAL A 35 -0.62 0.38 -12.30
C VAL A 35 -0.85 -0.99 -11.65
N VAL A 36 -0.97 -2.06 -12.45
CA VAL A 36 -1.13 -3.43 -11.96
C VAL A 36 0.11 -3.87 -11.18
N LEU A 37 1.32 -3.66 -11.73
CA LEU A 37 2.56 -4.01 -11.06
C LEU A 37 2.72 -3.25 -9.73
N ASN A 38 2.38 -1.96 -9.72
CA ASN A 38 2.39 -1.15 -8.50
C ASN A 38 1.41 -1.71 -7.46
N TYR A 39 0.20 -2.11 -7.86
CA TYR A 39 -0.74 -2.72 -6.93
C TYR A 39 -0.18 -4.00 -6.29
N LEU A 40 0.39 -4.91 -7.10
CA LEU A 40 1.00 -6.14 -6.59
C LEU A 40 2.16 -5.84 -5.62
N ALA A 41 2.98 -4.84 -5.95
CA ALA A 41 4.11 -4.40 -5.14
C ALA A 41 3.69 -3.72 -3.82
N VAL A 42 2.63 -2.93 -3.81
CA VAL A 42 2.10 -2.27 -2.60
C VAL A 42 1.42 -3.28 -1.69
N GLN A 43 0.70 -4.25 -2.26
CA GLN A 43 0.02 -5.29 -1.48
C GLN A 43 0.94 -6.39 -0.96
N GLY A 44 2.20 -6.41 -1.39
CA GLY A 44 3.17 -7.41 -0.92
C GLY A 44 3.14 -8.73 -1.67
N PHE A 45 2.49 -8.79 -2.83
CA PHE A 45 2.38 -10.01 -3.64
C PHE A 45 3.63 -10.22 -4.50
N GLN A 46 4.76 -10.47 -3.86
CA GLN A 46 6.07 -10.56 -4.54
C GLN A 46 6.07 -11.55 -5.72
N GLY A 47 5.66 -12.80 -5.51
CA GLY A 47 5.69 -13.82 -6.58
C GLY A 47 4.78 -13.47 -7.77
N ALA A 48 3.63 -12.83 -7.51
CA ALA A 48 2.75 -12.36 -8.58
C ALA A 48 3.36 -11.15 -9.30
N ALA A 49 3.99 -10.23 -8.58
CA ALA A 49 4.68 -9.09 -9.17
C ALA A 49 5.86 -9.52 -10.06
N GLU A 50 6.64 -10.53 -9.63
CA GLU A 50 7.77 -11.08 -10.38
C GLU A 50 7.30 -11.76 -11.67
N ALA A 51 6.29 -12.63 -11.58
CA ALA A 51 5.72 -13.29 -12.74
C ALA A 51 5.12 -12.29 -13.73
N PHE A 52 4.35 -11.31 -13.22
CA PHE A 52 3.73 -10.29 -14.06
C PHE A 52 4.77 -9.38 -14.74
N ALA A 53 5.80 -8.94 -14.01
CA ALA A 53 6.87 -8.12 -14.60
C ALA A 53 7.62 -8.88 -15.71
N ALA A 54 7.88 -10.18 -15.53
CA ALA A 54 8.52 -11.01 -16.55
C ALA A 54 7.64 -11.19 -17.80
N GLU A 55 6.34 -11.43 -17.62
CA GLU A 55 5.39 -11.64 -18.72
C GLU A 55 5.09 -10.35 -19.49
N ALA A 56 4.86 -9.24 -18.78
CA ALA A 56 4.60 -7.93 -19.36
C ALA A 56 5.88 -7.19 -19.83
N GLN A 57 7.05 -7.82 -19.69
CA GLN A 57 8.37 -7.27 -20.03
C GLN A 57 8.65 -5.90 -19.38
N LEU A 58 8.12 -5.70 -18.17
CA LEU A 58 8.31 -4.49 -17.40
C LEU A 58 9.62 -4.55 -16.60
N GLN A 59 10.27 -3.40 -16.49
CA GLN A 59 11.36 -3.19 -15.53
C GLN A 59 10.77 -2.53 -14.27
N PRO A 60 10.74 -3.21 -13.12
CA PRO A 60 10.26 -2.61 -11.89
C PRO A 60 11.15 -1.44 -11.48
N GLU A 61 10.55 -0.29 -11.13
CA GLU A 61 11.31 0.87 -10.62
C GLU A 61 11.98 0.56 -9.27
N VAL A 62 11.38 -0.33 -8.49
CA VAL A 62 11.85 -0.71 -7.16
C VAL A 62 12.16 -2.20 -7.16
N PRO A 63 13.28 -2.65 -6.54
CA PRO A 63 13.59 -4.06 -6.41
C PRO A 63 12.44 -4.83 -5.76
N LEU A 64 11.95 -5.88 -6.42
CA LEU A 64 10.83 -6.69 -5.93
C LEU A 64 11.16 -7.42 -4.62
N ASP A 65 12.43 -7.64 -4.30
CA ASP A 65 12.87 -8.13 -2.98
C ASP A 65 12.44 -7.19 -1.84
N SER A 66 12.38 -5.88 -2.09
CA SER A 66 11.89 -4.90 -1.10
C SER A 66 10.39 -5.05 -0.82
N VAL A 67 9.61 -5.58 -1.78
CA VAL A 67 8.17 -5.83 -1.63
C VAL A 67 7.94 -6.89 -0.57
N GLY A 68 8.66 -8.01 -0.66
CA GLY A 68 8.58 -9.11 0.30
C GLY A 68 8.90 -8.66 1.72
N ARG A 69 9.99 -7.88 1.89
CA ARG A 69 10.38 -7.35 3.19
C ARG A 69 9.32 -6.43 3.81
N ARG A 70 8.76 -5.50 3.02
CA ARG A 70 7.66 -4.63 3.49
C ARG A 70 6.42 -5.44 3.85
N ALA A 71 6.10 -6.47 3.06
CA ALA A 71 4.99 -7.38 3.33
C ALA A 71 5.17 -8.11 4.67
N ALA A 72 6.37 -8.65 4.93
CA ALA A 72 6.71 -9.35 6.16
C ALA A 72 6.63 -8.44 7.40
N ILE A 73 7.15 -7.21 7.33
CA ILE A 73 7.02 -6.22 8.41
C ILE A 73 5.54 -5.95 8.69
N ARG A 74 4.76 -5.64 7.65
CA ARG A 74 3.31 -5.37 7.79
C ARG A 74 2.58 -6.56 8.40
N GLN A 75 2.85 -7.78 7.95
CA GLN A 75 2.21 -8.99 8.47
C GLN A 75 2.54 -9.20 9.96
N SER A 76 3.79 -9.00 10.36
CA SER A 76 4.22 -9.10 11.75
C SER A 76 3.49 -8.07 12.64
N VAL A 77 3.39 -6.82 12.17
CA VAL A 77 2.62 -5.77 12.85
C VAL A 77 1.14 -6.13 12.97
N LEU A 78 0.50 -6.61 11.90
CA LEU A 78 -0.92 -6.98 11.89
C LEU A 78 -1.23 -8.20 12.77
N ALA A 79 -0.32 -9.17 12.85
CA ALA A 79 -0.41 -10.31 13.77
C ALA A 79 -0.19 -9.92 15.24
N GLY A 80 0.25 -8.68 15.49
CA GLY A 80 0.67 -8.19 16.80
C GLY A 80 2.01 -8.78 17.25
N ASP A 81 2.80 -9.35 16.34
CA ASP A 81 4.18 -9.73 16.61
C ASP A 81 5.11 -8.54 16.34
N VAL A 82 5.08 -7.59 17.27
CA VAL A 82 5.86 -6.36 17.19
C VAL A 82 7.36 -6.65 17.31
N GLN A 83 7.75 -7.71 18.03
CA GLN A 83 9.15 -8.02 18.25
C GLN A 83 9.80 -8.52 16.95
N GLU A 84 9.10 -9.37 16.20
CA GLU A 84 9.53 -9.79 14.87
C GLU A 84 9.58 -8.61 13.90
N ALA A 85 8.55 -7.75 13.91
CA ALA A 85 8.54 -6.54 13.08
C ALA A 85 9.76 -5.62 13.33
N ILE A 86 10.14 -5.41 14.60
CA ILE A 86 11.33 -4.64 14.98
C ILE A 86 12.61 -5.33 14.50
N SER A 87 12.70 -6.66 14.64
CA SER A 87 13.87 -7.42 14.19
C SER A 87 14.08 -7.29 12.68
N ILE A 88 13.01 -7.44 11.89
CA ILE A 88 13.06 -7.27 10.43
C ILE A 88 13.47 -5.84 10.05
N LEU A 89 12.93 -4.83 10.74
CA LEU A 89 13.29 -3.42 10.51
C LEU A 89 14.77 -3.15 10.81
N GLN A 90 15.29 -3.67 11.92
CA GLN A 90 16.71 -3.53 12.28
C GLN A 90 17.65 -4.25 11.31
N ALA A 91 17.24 -5.42 10.81
CA ALA A 91 17.97 -6.16 9.79
C ALA A 91 17.95 -5.46 8.42
N LEU A 92 16.90 -4.70 8.12
CA LEU A 92 16.79 -3.88 6.92
C LEU A 92 17.70 -2.65 7.01
N ASP A 93 17.52 -1.86 8.06
CA ASP A 93 18.35 -0.70 8.39
C ASP A 93 18.13 -0.32 9.86
N GLY A 94 19.19 -0.48 10.67
CA GLY A 94 19.19 -0.20 12.09
C GLY A 94 18.91 1.27 12.46
N THR A 95 18.97 2.19 11.49
CA THR A 95 18.70 3.61 11.71
C THR A 95 17.23 4.00 11.52
N ILE A 96 16.40 3.16 10.89
CA ILE A 96 14.99 3.49 10.60
C ILE A 96 14.25 3.88 11.88
N LEU A 97 14.36 3.07 12.93
CA LEU A 97 13.66 3.33 14.20
C LEU A 97 14.23 4.54 14.97
N LEU A 98 15.46 4.96 14.66
CA LEU A 98 16.07 6.18 15.21
C LEU A 98 15.59 7.42 14.44
N SER A 99 15.47 7.32 13.12
CA SER A 99 15.00 8.39 12.24
C SER A 99 13.50 8.65 12.36
N PHE A 100 12.72 7.63 12.72
CA PHE A 100 11.25 7.70 12.87
C PHE A 100 10.82 7.30 14.30
N PRO A 101 11.12 8.13 15.31
CA PRO A 101 10.84 7.83 16.71
C PRO A 101 9.34 7.66 16.99
N GLU A 102 8.46 8.33 16.25
CA GLU A 102 7.00 8.18 16.34
C GLU A 102 6.53 6.78 15.94
N VAL A 103 7.17 6.16 14.93
CA VAL A 103 6.87 4.78 14.52
C VAL A 103 7.32 3.80 15.60
N HIS A 104 8.54 4.00 16.12
CA HIS A 104 9.04 3.16 17.20
C HIS A 104 8.15 3.24 18.45
N PHE A 105 7.70 4.45 18.82
CA PHE A 105 6.78 4.63 19.94
C PHE A 105 5.44 3.90 19.73
N ARG A 106 4.82 4.03 18.54
CA ARG A 106 3.55 3.35 18.24
C ARG A 106 3.68 1.82 18.26
N LEU A 107 4.79 1.29 17.75
CA LEU A 107 5.09 -0.15 17.85
C LEU A 107 5.14 -0.59 19.31
N ARG A 108 5.83 0.16 20.18
CA ARG A 108 5.88 -0.13 21.62
C ARG A 108 4.52 -0.01 22.30
N GLN A 109 3.69 0.96 21.93
CA GLN A 109 2.33 1.07 22.42
C GLN A 109 1.48 -0.16 22.03
N GLN A 110 1.57 -0.62 20.79
CA GLN A 110 0.87 -1.83 20.35
C GLN A 110 1.33 -3.07 21.13
N GLN A 111 2.64 -3.21 21.37
CA GLN A 111 3.20 -4.28 22.20
C GLN A 111 2.63 -4.24 23.61
N LEU A 112 2.57 -3.05 24.23
CA LEU A 112 1.97 -2.88 25.55
C LEU A 112 0.48 -3.25 25.57
N CYS A 113 -0.30 -2.78 24.59
CA CYS A 113 -1.71 -3.13 24.48
C CYS A 113 -1.93 -4.63 24.35
N LYS A 114 -1.07 -5.33 23.60
CA LYS A 114 -1.13 -6.79 23.47
C LYS A 114 -0.84 -7.49 24.80
N ILE A 115 0.19 -7.07 25.52
CA ILE A 115 0.49 -7.62 26.86
C ILE A 115 -0.70 -7.44 27.81
N ILE A 116 -1.32 -6.26 27.81
CA ILE A 116 -2.51 -5.99 28.64
C ILE A 116 -3.66 -6.92 28.23
N ALA A 117 -3.91 -7.07 26.93
CA ALA A 117 -4.96 -7.95 26.42
C ALA A 117 -4.72 -9.43 26.73
N ASP A 118 -3.47 -9.89 26.73
CA ASP A 118 -3.10 -11.28 27.03
C ASP A 118 -3.17 -11.57 28.55
N VAL A 119 -2.87 -10.58 29.40
CA VAL A 119 -2.91 -10.70 30.86
C VAL A 119 -4.32 -10.57 31.43
N TRP A 120 -5.19 -9.79 30.77
CA TRP A 120 -6.55 -9.57 31.25
C TRP A 120 -7.49 -10.70 30.75
N PRO A 121 -8.04 -11.55 31.63
CA PRO A 121 -9.02 -12.55 31.22
C PRO A 121 -10.29 -11.83 30.76
N ARG A 122 -10.84 -12.24 29.61
CA ARG A 122 -12.18 -11.80 29.19
C ARG A 122 -13.26 -12.30 30.15
#